data_AF-S0KZF6-F1
#
_entry.id   AF-S0KZF6-F1
#
_cell.length_a   1.000
_cell.length_b   1.000
_cell.length_c   1.000
_cell.angle_alpha   90.00
_cell.angle_beta   90.00
_cell.angle_gamma   90.00
#
_symmetry.space_group_name_H-M   'P 1'
#
loop_
_entity.id
_entity.type
_entity.pdbx_description
1 polymer ?
#
loop_
_entity_poly.entity_id
_entity_poly.type
_entity_poly.pdbx_seq_one_letter_code
_entity_poly.pdbx_strand_id
1 'polypeptide(L)'
;MENISGVTRRDIFDLFKNGIKNTSWLIEDSIYYPYYGRLEIVEFLNRLYKLNTWESRDLRLSNAEQEIAMHTRNGDYSDDWIFVDERFQLQCGKDKVLLNFLCEVFHPEVRDESKDWMLYLQRINELLQEDGYELFVSSKLSGRNVYDWRLYTKKPDIYIPFSERNKGVNVSFKLPNTTRYQLFKIMHSYNEVFHFTDETNWHYEKLTTECVLEDINKFYVPKHYVDNNLVEIQQFNDFQLGTKPVVVFDVIESFAWHTSNSIEFENEINTIFKMHNINVELSCGEIHFFEDKFLSIDSEIIIDEIGVEELIRTANDLYNKRKYSFAVEKLWDAFERIKTYYDPNLNKRESLNKILDGLGDNNSNIRELFNDEFKALTNIGNSYRIRHHEKNKIDIKNDLHYKYFYKRCYSLISVVMELLQ
;
A
#
# COMPACT_ATOMS: atom_id res chain seq x y z
N MET A 1 13.66 12.69 -5.97
CA MET A 1 14.38 12.64 -4.68
C MET A 1 14.60 11.17 -4.41
N GLU A 2 15.86 10.78 -4.21
CA GLU A 2 16.22 9.46 -3.69
C GLU A 2 16.07 9.57 -2.17
N ASN A 3 15.09 8.87 -1.62
CA ASN A 3 14.80 8.85 -0.19
C ASN A 3 15.47 7.66 0.51
N ILE A 4 15.82 6.57 -0.20
CA ILE A 4 16.54 5.44 0.42
C ILE A 4 18.01 5.80 0.61
N SER A 5 18.42 5.87 1.87
CA SER A 5 19.78 6.22 2.27
C SER A 5 20.79 5.13 1.91
N GLY A 6 22.05 5.52 1.73
CA GLY A 6 23.14 4.55 1.53
C GLY A 6 23.35 3.61 2.72
N VAL A 7 22.88 3.99 3.91
CA VAL A 7 22.88 3.14 5.13
C VAL A 7 21.89 2.00 4.97
N THR A 8 20.63 2.33 4.66
CA THR A 8 19.57 1.34 4.42
C THR A 8 19.93 0.36 3.30
N ARG A 9 20.50 0.83 2.20
CA ARG A 9 20.96 -0.05 1.10
C ARG A 9 22.00 -1.04 1.58
N ARG A 10 23.04 -0.57 2.26
CA ARG A 10 24.09 -1.43 2.80
C ARG A 10 23.52 -2.46 3.77
N ASP A 11 22.65 -2.01 4.69
CA ASP A 11 22.09 -2.88 5.72
C ASP A 11 21.17 -3.96 5.09
N ILE A 12 20.40 -3.63 4.05
CA ILE A 12 19.65 -4.61 3.24
C ILE A 12 20.58 -5.62 2.56
N PHE A 13 21.67 -5.16 1.95
CA PHE A 13 22.63 -6.06 1.28
C PHE A 13 23.36 -6.96 2.27
N ASP A 14 23.66 -6.45 3.46
CA ASP A 14 24.23 -7.22 4.56
C ASP A 14 23.28 -8.32 5.07
N LEU A 15 21.95 -8.13 5.01
CA LEU A 15 20.99 -9.20 5.31
C LEU A 15 21.14 -10.38 4.34
N PHE A 16 21.19 -10.11 3.03
CA PHE A 16 21.37 -11.15 2.02
C PHE A 16 22.75 -11.82 2.08
N LYS A 17 23.78 -11.06 2.47
CA LYS A 17 25.16 -11.55 2.55
C LYS A 17 25.45 -12.35 3.81
N ASN A 18 25.08 -11.84 4.98
CA ASN A 18 25.51 -12.36 6.27
C ASN A 18 24.43 -13.17 6.99
N GLY A 19 23.20 -13.13 6.47
CA GLY A 19 22.05 -13.76 7.09
C GLY A 19 21.51 -13.00 8.30
N ILE A 20 20.38 -13.47 8.82
CA ILE A 20 19.76 -12.94 10.04
C ILE A 20 20.20 -13.81 11.21
N LYS A 21 20.88 -13.22 12.20
CA LYS A 21 21.33 -13.95 13.40
C LYS A 21 20.13 -14.46 14.19
N ASN A 22 20.10 -15.77 14.46
CA ASN A 22 19.14 -16.38 15.36
C ASN A 22 19.63 -16.21 16.81
N THR A 23 18.92 -15.44 17.62
CA THR A 23 19.24 -15.22 19.04
C THR A 23 18.63 -16.30 19.93
N SER A 24 18.83 -17.57 19.58
CA SER A 24 18.51 -18.68 20.47
C SER A 24 19.70 -18.92 21.41
N TRP A 25 19.47 -18.86 22.73
CA TRP A 25 20.46 -18.91 23.83
C TRP A 25 21.45 -20.09 23.82
N LEU A 26 21.33 -21.02 22.88
CA LEU A 26 22.07 -22.28 22.83
C LEU A 26 22.95 -22.45 21.57
N ILE A 27 22.69 -21.73 20.47
CA ILE A 27 23.43 -21.87 19.21
C ILE A 27 23.44 -20.51 18.48
N GLU A 28 24.63 -20.00 18.13
CA GLU A 28 24.76 -18.92 17.14
C GLU A 28 24.62 -19.54 15.75
N ASP A 29 23.43 -19.38 15.14
CA ASP A 29 23.20 -19.75 13.75
C ASP A 29 22.62 -18.56 12.98
N SER A 30 22.94 -18.46 11.69
CA SER A 30 22.42 -17.40 10.81
C SER A 30 21.41 -18.01 9.85
N ILE A 31 20.22 -17.41 9.78
CA ILE A 31 19.20 -17.79 8.81
C ILE A 31 19.55 -17.11 7.49
N TYR A 32 19.87 -17.90 6.47
CA TYR A 32 20.21 -17.42 5.13
C TYR A 32 19.05 -17.56 4.15
N TYR A 33 18.76 -16.48 3.43
CA TYR A 33 17.78 -16.47 2.35
C TYR A 33 18.35 -15.78 1.12
N PRO A 34 18.53 -16.49 -0.01
CA PRO A 34 19.10 -15.89 -1.22
C PRO A 34 18.10 -14.96 -1.89
N TYR A 35 18.57 -13.85 -2.48
CA TYR A 35 17.75 -12.90 -3.22
C TYR A 35 17.03 -13.52 -4.43
N TYR A 36 17.57 -14.60 -5.00
CA TYR A 36 16.97 -15.31 -6.14
C TYR A 36 15.99 -16.41 -5.72
N GLY A 37 15.76 -16.58 -4.40
CA GLY A 37 14.81 -17.54 -3.84
C GLY A 37 15.09 -18.97 -4.30
N ARG A 38 14.12 -19.56 -5.03
CA ARG A 38 14.15 -20.93 -5.54
C ARG A 38 14.67 -21.07 -6.98
N LEU A 39 14.91 -19.94 -7.66
CA LEU A 39 15.36 -19.93 -9.05
C LEU A 39 16.87 -19.99 -9.14
N GLU A 40 17.40 -20.18 -10.35
CA GLU A 40 18.81 -19.93 -10.63
C GLU A 40 19.06 -18.42 -10.79
N ILE A 41 20.27 -17.94 -10.46
CA ILE A 41 20.61 -16.50 -10.47
C ILE A 41 20.27 -15.85 -11.82
N VAL A 42 20.66 -16.47 -12.95
CA VAL A 42 20.39 -15.91 -14.29
C VAL A 42 18.89 -15.88 -14.61
N GLU A 43 18.15 -16.91 -14.18
CA GLU A 43 16.70 -16.97 -14.38
C GLU A 43 16.00 -15.85 -13.61
N PHE A 44 16.35 -15.67 -12.33
CA PHE A 44 15.85 -14.56 -11.51
C PHE A 44 16.16 -13.20 -12.15
N LEU A 45 17.40 -12.96 -12.56
CA LEU A 45 17.79 -11.66 -13.12
C LEU A 45 17.12 -11.36 -14.45
N ASN A 46 16.84 -12.36 -15.27
CA ASN A 46 16.12 -12.17 -16.52
C ASN A 46 14.64 -11.77 -16.34
N ARG A 47 14.10 -11.89 -15.13
CA ARG A 47 12.76 -11.35 -14.79
C ARG A 47 12.78 -9.83 -14.66
N LEU A 48 13.92 -9.25 -14.30
CA LEU A 48 14.10 -7.81 -14.10
C LEU A 48 14.85 -7.12 -15.26
N TYR A 49 15.76 -7.82 -15.92
CA TYR A 49 16.71 -7.27 -16.86
C TYR A 49 16.79 -8.10 -18.14
N LYS A 50 17.01 -7.47 -19.29
CA LYS A 50 17.28 -8.19 -20.55
C LYS A 50 18.78 -8.45 -20.69
N LEU A 51 19.34 -9.37 -19.90
CA LEU A 51 20.79 -9.59 -19.78
C LEU A 51 21.46 -9.95 -21.12
N ASN A 52 20.73 -10.62 -22.02
CA ASN A 52 21.21 -10.95 -23.35
C ASN A 52 21.48 -9.72 -24.26
N THR A 53 20.95 -8.54 -23.89
CA THR A 53 21.19 -7.27 -24.59
C THR A 53 22.36 -6.48 -24.01
N TRP A 54 22.88 -6.86 -22.84
CA TRP A 54 23.95 -6.14 -22.17
C TRP A 54 25.32 -6.65 -22.62
N GLU A 55 26.27 -5.72 -22.73
CA GLU A 55 27.66 -6.05 -23.04
C GLU A 55 28.29 -6.89 -21.91
N SER A 56 29.11 -7.86 -22.32
CA SER A 56 29.88 -8.65 -21.37
C SER A 56 31.14 -7.91 -20.91
N ARG A 57 31.49 -8.06 -19.64
CA ARG A 57 32.80 -7.72 -19.07
C ARG A 57 33.86 -8.78 -19.37
N ASP A 58 33.47 -9.99 -19.75
CA ASP A 58 34.37 -11.01 -20.29
C ASP A 58 34.33 -10.96 -21.82
N LEU A 59 35.40 -10.46 -22.43
CA LEU A 59 35.53 -10.30 -23.88
C LEU A 59 35.40 -11.62 -24.67
N ARG A 60 35.46 -12.78 -23.99
CA ARG A 60 35.28 -14.10 -24.61
C ARG A 60 33.82 -14.46 -24.85
N LEU A 61 32.88 -13.75 -24.21
CA LEU A 61 31.46 -14.06 -24.19
C LEU A 61 30.64 -12.99 -24.91
N SER A 62 29.51 -13.38 -25.49
CA SER A 62 28.78 -12.47 -26.38
C SER A 62 27.90 -11.45 -25.65
N ASN A 63 27.49 -11.73 -24.41
CA ASN A 63 26.63 -10.86 -23.61
C ASN A 63 26.75 -11.15 -22.10
N ALA A 64 26.18 -10.26 -21.29
CA ALA A 64 26.21 -10.37 -19.83
C ALA A 64 25.52 -11.65 -19.32
N GLU A 65 24.49 -12.15 -20.01
CA GLU A 65 23.80 -13.39 -19.61
C GLU A 65 24.75 -14.59 -19.59
N GLN A 66 25.54 -14.78 -20.66
CA GLN A 66 26.53 -15.86 -20.74
C GLN A 66 27.65 -15.70 -19.72
N GLU A 67 28.09 -14.47 -19.49
CA GLU A 67 29.10 -14.13 -18.48
C GLU A 67 28.65 -14.49 -17.09
N ILE A 68 27.48 -14.00 -16.67
CA ILE A 68 26.95 -14.23 -15.34
C ILE A 68 26.71 -15.73 -15.15
N ALA A 69 26.15 -16.42 -16.15
CA ALA A 69 25.97 -17.88 -16.11
C ALA A 69 27.29 -18.62 -15.90
N MET A 70 28.33 -18.27 -16.67
CA MET A 70 29.65 -18.92 -16.60
C MET A 70 30.34 -18.65 -15.25
N HIS A 71 30.45 -17.39 -14.83
CA HIS A 71 31.18 -17.02 -13.62
C HIS A 71 30.47 -17.48 -12.33
N THR A 72 29.14 -17.44 -12.31
CA THR A 72 28.37 -18.00 -11.19
C THR A 72 28.60 -19.51 -11.08
N ARG A 73 28.57 -20.24 -12.19
CA ARG A 73 28.81 -21.69 -12.21
C ARG A 73 30.23 -22.06 -11.80
N ASN A 74 31.21 -21.24 -12.18
CA ASN A 74 32.62 -21.46 -11.82
C ASN A 74 32.94 -21.07 -10.38
N GLY A 75 32.04 -20.33 -9.70
CA GLY A 75 32.29 -19.78 -8.37
C GLY A 75 33.26 -18.58 -8.37
N ASP A 76 33.38 -17.89 -9.52
CA ASP A 76 34.26 -16.72 -9.65
C ASP A 76 33.63 -15.47 -9.02
N TYR A 77 32.31 -15.45 -8.88
CA TYR A 77 31.56 -14.35 -8.28
C TYR A 77 31.32 -14.60 -6.79
N SER A 78 31.58 -13.58 -5.97
CA SER A 78 31.21 -13.60 -4.55
C SER A 78 29.70 -13.61 -4.38
N ASP A 79 29.16 -14.11 -3.27
CA ASP A 79 27.71 -14.21 -3.08
C ASP A 79 26.96 -12.86 -3.18
N ASP A 80 27.66 -11.74 -2.94
CA ASP A 80 27.15 -10.37 -2.97
C ASP A 80 27.51 -9.59 -4.25
N TRP A 81 28.09 -10.24 -5.26
CA TRP A 81 28.63 -9.60 -6.47
C TRP A 81 27.64 -8.65 -7.15
N ILE A 82 26.35 -8.98 -7.10
CA ILE A 82 25.29 -8.21 -7.75
C ILE A 82 25.09 -6.83 -7.10
N PHE A 83 25.28 -6.74 -5.79
CA PHE A 83 25.04 -5.49 -5.06
C PHE A 83 26.13 -4.45 -5.36
N VAL A 84 27.31 -4.89 -5.79
CA VAL A 84 28.43 -4.01 -6.19
C VAL A 84 28.53 -3.80 -7.70
N ASP A 85 27.84 -4.59 -8.52
CA ASP A 85 27.85 -4.42 -9.97
C ASP A 85 26.98 -3.23 -10.40
N GLU A 86 27.64 -2.15 -10.81
CA GLU A 86 27.03 -0.90 -11.25
C GLU A 86 25.99 -1.06 -12.37
N ARG A 87 26.06 -2.13 -13.19
CA ARG A 87 25.08 -2.40 -14.26
C ARG A 87 23.66 -2.55 -13.70
N PHE A 88 23.52 -3.10 -12.50
CA PHE A 88 22.23 -3.33 -11.84
C PHE A 88 21.69 -2.13 -11.09
N GLN A 89 22.56 -1.13 -10.83
CA GLN A 89 22.20 0.13 -10.17
C GLN A 89 21.57 -0.05 -8.76
N LEU A 90 21.85 -1.16 -8.08
CA LEU A 90 21.31 -1.45 -6.75
C LEU A 90 21.97 -0.60 -5.65
N GLN A 91 23.28 -0.33 -5.73
CA GLN A 91 23.97 0.50 -4.72
C GLN A 91 23.76 2.00 -4.93
N CYS A 92 23.90 2.47 -6.18
CA CYS A 92 23.99 3.90 -6.52
C CYS A 92 22.96 4.35 -7.57
N GLY A 93 21.83 3.64 -7.70
CA GLY A 93 20.75 3.97 -8.63
C GLY A 93 19.48 4.47 -7.98
N LYS A 94 18.47 4.74 -8.80
CA LYS A 94 17.15 5.20 -8.35
C LYS A 94 16.50 4.20 -7.40
N ASP A 95 15.81 4.69 -6.37
CA ASP A 95 15.12 3.85 -5.38
C ASP A 95 14.16 2.83 -5.99
N LYS A 96 13.41 3.21 -7.04
CA LYS A 96 12.52 2.29 -7.78
C LYS A 96 13.25 1.03 -8.27
N VAL A 97 14.54 1.12 -8.63
CA VAL A 97 15.32 -0.04 -9.09
C VAL A 97 15.50 -1.04 -7.95
N LEU A 98 15.90 -0.56 -6.77
CA LEU A 98 16.04 -1.40 -5.58
C LEU A 98 14.69 -1.95 -5.12
N LEU A 99 13.65 -1.11 -5.06
CA LEU A 99 12.33 -1.52 -4.61
C LEU A 99 11.72 -2.59 -5.53
N ASN A 100 11.80 -2.40 -6.85
CA ASN A 100 11.36 -3.42 -7.83
C ASN A 100 12.15 -4.72 -7.69
N PHE A 101 13.46 -4.63 -7.47
CA PHE A 101 14.30 -5.81 -7.20
C PHE A 101 13.80 -6.56 -5.97
N LEU A 102 13.54 -5.86 -4.86
CA LEU A 102 13.04 -6.47 -3.63
C LEU A 102 11.63 -7.07 -3.78
N CYS A 103 10.73 -6.42 -4.51
CA CYS A 103 9.42 -7.01 -4.86
C CYS A 103 9.59 -8.34 -5.60
N GLU A 104 10.53 -8.41 -6.54
CA GLU A 104 10.80 -9.63 -7.31
C GLU A 104 11.38 -10.75 -6.43
N VAL A 105 12.28 -10.43 -5.49
CA VAL A 105 12.81 -11.39 -4.49
C VAL A 105 11.67 -12.12 -3.78
N PHE A 106 10.59 -11.40 -3.44
CA PHE A 106 9.43 -11.93 -2.71
C PHE A 106 8.25 -12.33 -3.60
N HIS A 107 8.42 -12.32 -4.92
CA HIS A 107 7.38 -12.73 -5.85
C HIS A 107 7.06 -14.23 -5.66
N PRO A 108 5.79 -14.68 -5.68
CA PRO A 108 5.42 -16.09 -5.44
C PRO A 108 6.09 -17.12 -6.35
N GLU A 109 6.53 -16.73 -7.55
CA GLU A 109 7.28 -17.61 -8.47
C GLU A 109 8.77 -17.69 -8.13
N VAL A 110 9.31 -16.70 -7.41
CA VAL A 110 10.72 -16.60 -7.04
C VAL A 110 10.96 -17.14 -5.63
N ARG A 111 10.13 -16.77 -4.67
CA ARG A 111 10.37 -17.11 -3.27
C ARG A 111 10.22 -18.60 -3.00
N ASP A 112 11.05 -19.11 -2.11
CA ASP A 112 10.96 -20.47 -1.57
C ASP A 112 10.11 -20.52 -0.30
N GLU A 113 8.89 -21.04 -0.42
CA GLU A 113 7.94 -21.20 0.69
C GLU A 113 8.42 -22.20 1.77
N SER A 114 9.48 -22.98 1.51
CA SER A 114 10.08 -23.90 2.50
C SER A 114 11.13 -23.24 3.41
N LYS A 115 11.42 -21.96 3.20
CA LYS A 115 12.43 -21.17 3.93
C LYS A 115 11.81 -19.93 4.59
N ASP A 116 12.56 -19.29 5.48
CA ASP A 116 12.13 -18.12 6.27
C ASP A 116 12.11 -16.79 5.48
N TRP A 117 11.50 -16.78 4.30
CA TRP A 117 11.41 -15.60 3.43
C TRP A 117 10.61 -14.46 4.08
N MET A 118 9.61 -14.80 4.90
CA MET A 118 8.79 -13.81 5.62
C MET A 118 9.62 -13.01 6.63
N LEU A 119 10.59 -13.66 7.29
CA LEU A 119 11.50 -12.98 8.22
C LEU A 119 12.37 -11.94 7.50
N TYR A 120 12.85 -12.28 6.29
CA TYR A 120 13.59 -11.36 5.43
C TYR A 120 12.74 -10.19 4.96
N LEU A 121 11.53 -10.46 4.49
CA LEU A 121 10.58 -9.42 4.09
C LEU A 121 10.32 -8.46 5.25
N GLN A 122 10.06 -8.98 6.45
CA GLN A 122 9.85 -8.17 7.64
C GLN A 122 11.06 -7.28 7.93
N ARG A 123 12.28 -7.86 7.99
CA ARG A 123 13.48 -7.07 8.29
C ARG A 123 13.82 -6.03 7.23
N ILE A 124 13.59 -6.34 5.96
CA ILE A 124 13.77 -5.38 4.88
C ILE A 124 12.74 -4.25 4.99
N ASN A 125 11.48 -4.56 5.30
CA ASN A 125 10.46 -3.54 5.52
C ASN A 125 10.80 -2.63 6.71
N GLU A 126 11.28 -3.15 7.83
CA GLU A 126 11.72 -2.33 8.96
C GLU A 126 12.81 -1.31 8.57
N LEU A 127 13.76 -1.72 7.69
CA LEU A 127 14.79 -0.82 7.18
C LEU A 127 14.22 0.21 6.18
N LEU A 128 13.35 -0.22 5.26
CA LEU A 128 12.73 0.67 4.26
C LEU A 128 11.84 1.74 4.90
N GLN A 129 11.17 1.40 6.01
CA GLN A 129 10.23 2.28 6.69
C GLN A 129 10.91 3.53 7.29
N GLU A 130 12.15 3.41 7.76
CA GLU A 130 12.93 4.56 8.23
C GLU A 130 13.21 5.58 7.10
N ASP A 131 13.25 5.10 5.85
CA ASP A 131 13.41 5.93 4.65
C ASP A 131 12.09 6.22 3.92
N GLY A 132 10.96 5.90 4.55
CA GLY A 132 9.62 6.26 4.07
C GLY A 132 9.09 5.36 2.94
N TYR A 133 9.53 4.12 2.86
CA TYR A 133 8.98 3.10 1.95
C TYR A 133 8.54 1.83 2.68
N GLU A 134 7.64 1.09 2.07
CA GLU A 134 7.30 -0.28 2.50
C GLU A 134 6.92 -1.15 1.30
N LEU A 135 7.18 -2.46 1.42
CA LEU A 135 6.63 -3.50 0.55
C LEU A 135 5.30 -3.95 1.13
N PHE A 136 4.22 -3.78 0.36
CA PHE A 136 2.84 -4.12 0.75
C PHE A 136 2.25 -5.15 -0.21
N VAL A 137 1.22 -5.86 0.21
CA VAL A 137 0.53 -6.81 -0.67
C VAL A 137 -0.31 -6.04 -1.68
N SER A 138 0.05 -6.15 -2.96
CA SER A 138 -0.64 -5.50 -4.06
C SER A 138 -1.71 -6.37 -4.68
N SER A 139 -1.48 -7.68 -4.74
CA SER A 139 -2.41 -8.65 -5.33
C SER A 139 -2.16 -10.07 -4.80
N LYS A 140 -2.85 -11.05 -5.37
CA LYS A 140 -2.62 -12.48 -5.08
C LYS A 140 -2.44 -13.28 -6.38
N LEU A 141 -1.45 -14.17 -6.39
CA LEU A 141 -1.21 -15.14 -7.45
C LEU A 141 -1.42 -16.55 -6.90
N SER A 142 -2.45 -17.25 -7.41
CA SER A 142 -2.83 -18.59 -6.92
C SER A 142 -3.00 -18.66 -5.38
N GLY A 143 -3.60 -17.62 -4.80
CA GLY A 143 -3.83 -17.50 -3.35
C GLY A 143 -2.63 -17.02 -2.54
N ARG A 144 -1.46 -16.82 -3.16
CA ARG A 144 -0.24 -16.32 -2.51
C ARG A 144 -0.09 -14.82 -2.71
N ASN A 145 0.33 -14.11 -1.66
CA ASN A 145 0.54 -12.67 -1.68
C ASN A 145 1.64 -12.26 -2.68
N VAL A 146 1.33 -11.31 -3.57
CA VAL A 146 2.27 -10.60 -4.42
C VAL A 146 2.54 -9.23 -3.79
N TYR A 147 3.82 -8.83 -3.73
CA TYR A 147 4.24 -7.59 -3.09
C TYR A 147 4.61 -6.52 -4.12
N ASP A 148 4.18 -5.30 -3.88
CA ASP A 148 4.63 -4.07 -4.55
C ASP A 148 5.11 -3.08 -3.49
N TRP A 149 5.67 -1.93 -3.88
CA TRP A 149 6.16 -0.92 -2.96
C TRP A 149 5.28 0.34 -2.95
N ARG A 150 5.23 1.02 -1.81
CA ARG A 150 4.57 2.33 -1.67
C ARG A 150 5.32 3.22 -0.67
N LEU A 151 4.94 4.50 -0.62
CA LEU A 151 5.41 5.41 0.43
C LEU A 151 4.84 4.98 1.78
N TYR A 152 5.73 4.79 2.75
CA TYR A 152 5.36 4.52 4.13
C TYR A 152 5.09 5.82 4.88
N THR A 153 3.97 5.87 5.59
CA THR A 153 3.68 6.97 6.52
C THR A 153 4.05 6.49 7.92
N LYS A 154 5.03 7.15 8.55
CA LYS A 154 5.50 6.78 9.89
C LYS A 154 4.32 6.71 10.86
N LYS A 155 4.10 5.53 11.40
CA LYS A 155 3.18 5.27 12.50
C LYS A 155 3.58 6.16 13.69
N PRO A 156 2.67 6.96 14.28
CA PRO A 156 3.00 7.84 15.41
C PRO A 156 3.47 7.03 16.63
N ASP A 157 4.37 7.56 17.47
CA ASP A 157 4.90 6.83 18.64
C ASP A 157 3.81 6.37 19.64
N ILE A 158 2.61 6.93 19.52
CA ILE A 158 1.43 6.60 20.33
C ILE A 158 0.27 6.31 19.37
N TYR A 159 -0.34 5.14 19.54
CA TYR A 159 -1.63 4.83 18.93
C TYR A 159 -2.70 5.75 19.50
N ILE A 160 -3.39 6.52 18.64
CA ILE A 160 -4.53 7.37 19.02
C ILE A 160 -5.79 6.72 18.44
N PRO A 161 -6.79 6.33 19.25
CA PRO A 161 -7.99 5.65 18.75
C PRO A 161 -8.74 6.38 17.64
N PHE A 162 -9.29 5.64 16.68
CA PHE A 162 -10.15 6.14 15.60
C PHE A 162 -11.21 7.14 16.10
N SER A 163 -11.94 6.80 17.15
CA SER A 163 -13.01 7.61 17.74
C SER A 163 -12.51 8.92 18.33
N GLU A 164 -11.26 8.93 18.81
CA GLU A 164 -10.55 10.11 19.31
C GLU A 164 -10.05 10.98 18.15
N ARG A 165 -9.43 10.39 17.12
CA ARG A 165 -8.98 11.09 15.91
C ARG A 165 -10.15 11.75 15.17
N ASN A 166 -11.33 11.12 15.19
CA ASN A 166 -12.52 11.53 14.46
C ASN A 166 -13.60 12.17 15.34
N LYS A 167 -13.24 12.72 16.51
CA LYS A 167 -14.18 13.43 17.39
C LYS A 167 -14.97 14.51 16.64
N GLY A 168 -16.30 14.43 16.74
CA GLY A 168 -17.23 15.38 16.10
C GLY A 168 -17.71 14.95 14.71
N VAL A 169 -17.18 13.87 14.13
CA VAL A 169 -17.75 13.25 12.94
C VAL A 169 -18.94 12.39 13.36
N ASN A 170 -20.15 12.79 12.95
CA ASN A 170 -21.37 12.04 13.29
C ASN A 170 -21.57 10.93 12.25
N VAL A 171 -20.90 9.80 12.45
CA VAL A 171 -21.02 8.63 11.57
C VAL A 171 -22.28 7.86 11.97
N SER A 172 -23.36 7.96 11.20
CA SER A 172 -24.55 7.11 11.37
C SER A 172 -24.30 5.74 10.75
N PHE A 173 -23.35 4.99 11.31
CA PHE A 173 -22.98 3.66 10.84
C PHE A 173 -23.56 2.58 11.76
N LYS A 174 -23.95 1.44 11.18
CA LYS A 174 -24.42 0.26 11.93
C LYS A 174 -23.48 -0.89 11.64
N LEU A 175 -23.03 -1.56 12.70
CA LEU A 175 -22.21 -2.76 12.60
C LEU A 175 -23.03 -3.96 13.12
N PRO A 176 -23.56 -4.83 12.24
CA PRO A 176 -24.37 -5.98 12.64
C PRO A 176 -23.64 -6.94 13.59
N ASN A 177 -24.38 -7.65 14.43
CA ASN A 177 -23.81 -8.62 15.39
C ASN A 177 -23.08 -9.77 14.69
N THR A 178 -23.53 -10.18 13.51
CA THR A 178 -22.87 -11.19 12.67
C THR A 178 -21.50 -10.73 12.21
N THR A 179 -21.39 -9.48 11.75
CA THR A 179 -20.11 -8.87 11.36
C THR A 179 -19.19 -8.72 12.58
N ARG A 180 -19.71 -8.23 13.71
CA ARG A 180 -18.95 -8.13 14.98
C ARG A 180 -18.34 -9.47 15.37
N TYR A 181 -19.13 -10.54 15.33
CA TYR A 181 -18.64 -11.88 15.63
C TYR A 181 -17.49 -12.31 14.72
N GLN A 182 -17.60 -12.08 13.40
CA GLN A 182 -16.54 -12.44 12.46
C GLN A 182 -15.25 -11.62 12.66
N LEU A 183 -15.39 -10.30 12.88
CA LEU A 183 -14.26 -9.42 13.18
C LEU A 183 -13.54 -9.86 14.46
N PHE A 184 -14.28 -10.14 15.54
CA PHE A 184 -13.70 -10.61 16.80
C PHE A 184 -13.07 -11.99 16.68
N LYS A 185 -13.63 -12.87 15.84
CA LYS A 185 -13.03 -14.17 15.54
C LYS A 185 -11.66 -14.03 14.87
N ILE A 186 -11.53 -13.12 13.90
CA ILE A 186 -10.22 -12.81 13.27
C ILE A 186 -9.28 -12.23 14.33
N MET A 187 -9.69 -11.22 15.11
CA MET A 187 -8.82 -10.65 16.14
C MET A 187 -8.33 -11.71 17.16
N HIS A 188 -9.16 -12.69 17.52
CA HIS A 188 -8.72 -13.79 18.37
C HIS A 188 -7.66 -14.70 17.72
N SER A 189 -7.67 -14.89 16.40
CA SER A 189 -6.62 -15.68 15.73
C SER A 189 -5.27 -14.96 15.66
N TYR A 190 -5.25 -13.63 15.85
CA TYR A 190 -4.06 -12.78 15.94
C TYR A 190 -3.76 -12.37 17.39
N ASN A 191 -4.30 -13.08 18.38
CA ASN A 191 -3.99 -12.82 19.78
C ASN A 191 -2.62 -13.45 20.14
N GLU A 192 -1.59 -12.63 20.06
CA GLU A 192 -0.19 -12.99 20.28
C GLU A 192 0.21 -12.73 21.73
N VAL A 193 1.26 -13.41 22.18
CA VAL A 193 1.89 -13.16 23.49
C VAL A 193 3.13 -12.29 23.26
N PHE A 194 3.18 -11.13 23.90
CA PHE A 194 4.32 -10.23 23.89
C PHE A 194 5.07 -10.32 25.21
N HIS A 195 6.40 -10.35 25.11
CA HIS A 195 7.29 -10.30 26.26
C HIS A 195 7.80 -8.87 26.47
N PHE A 196 7.47 -8.31 27.62
CA PHE A 196 7.88 -6.97 28.02
C PHE A 196 8.88 -7.02 29.15
N THR A 197 9.60 -5.93 29.35
CA THR A 197 10.51 -5.72 30.48
C THR A 197 10.19 -4.37 31.09
N ASP A 198 9.91 -4.34 32.39
CA ASP A 198 9.63 -3.08 33.09
C ASP A 198 10.92 -2.32 33.46
N GLU A 199 10.76 -1.14 34.07
CA GLU A 199 11.87 -0.29 34.53
C GLU A 199 12.77 -0.97 35.58
N THR A 200 12.33 -2.08 36.18
CA THR A 200 13.08 -2.87 37.17
C THR A 200 13.79 -4.08 36.56
N ASN A 201 13.78 -4.23 35.23
CA ASN A 201 14.21 -5.41 34.48
C ASN A 201 13.38 -6.67 34.78
N TRP A 202 12.14 -6.51 35.24
CA TRP A 202 11.23 -7.64 35.42
C TRP A 202 10.57 -8.00 34.09
N HIS A 203 10.71 -9.25 33.68
CA HIS A 203 10.08 -9.76 32.47
C HIS A 203 8.64 -10.18 32.75
N TYR A 204 7.71 -9.74 31.92
CA TYR A 204 6.31 -10.13 32.02
C TYR A 204 5.69 -10.32 30.63
N GLU A 205 4.62 -11.10 30.56
CA GLU A 205 3.89 -11.39 29.33
C GLU A 205 2.59 -10.60 29.30
N LYS A 206 2.19 -10.17 28.10
CA LYS A 206 0.85 -9.63 27.84
C LYS A 206 0.32 -10.15 26.52
N LEU A 207 -0.97 -10.42 26.48
CA LEU A 207 -1.69 -10.73 25.25
C LEU A 207 -1.98 -9.46 24.45
N THR A 208 -2.09 -9.58 23.11
CA THR A 208 -2.58 -8.50 22.24
C THR A 208 -3.86 -7.88 22.79
N THR A 209 -4.79 -8.71 23.26
CA THR A 209 -6.06 -8.26 23.86
C THR A 209 -5.89 -7.38 25.10
N GLU A 210 -4.86 -7.62 25.91
CA GLU A 210 -4.55 -6.81 27.09
C GLU A 210 -3.96 -5.46 26.68
N CYS A 211 -3.02 -5.47 25.73
CA CYS A 211 -2.44 -4.25 25.15
C CYS A 211 -3.53 -3.34 24.55
N VAL A 212 -4.51 -3.91 23.85
CA VAL A 212 -5.62 -3.17 23.24
C VAL A 212 -6.50 -2.49 24.27
N LEU A 213 -6.83 -3.19 25.36
CA LEU A 213 -7.61 -2.61 26.44
C LEU A 213 -6.85 -1.46 27.12
N GLU A 214 -5.55 -1.63 27.36
CA GLU A 214 -4.70 -0.58 27.93
C GLU A 214 -4.59 0.63 27.00
N ASP A 215 -4.41 0.41 25.71
CA ASP A 215 -4.33 1.47 24.71
C ASP A 215 -5.59 2.31 24.66
N ILE A 216 -6.76 1.69 24.66
CA ILE A 216 -8.04 2.40 24.69
C ILE A 216 -8.20 3.17 26.01
N ASN A 217 -7.87 2.53 27.14
CA ASN A 217 -8.00 3.13 28.48
C ASN A 217 -7.08 4.35 28.70
N LYS A 218 -5.99 4.50 27.93
CA LYS A 218 -5.15 5.72 27.96
C LYS A 218 -5.92 6.97 27.51
N PHE A 219 -6.99 6.81 26.70
CA PHE A 219 -7.72 7.94 26.11
C PHE A 219 -9.12 8.12 26.72
N TYR A 220 -9.85 7.02 26.96
CA TYR A 220 -11.17 7.08 27.57
C TYR A 220 -11.56 5.75 28.23
N VAL A 221 -12.54 5.78 29.14
CA VAL A 221 -13.10 4.56 29.75
C VAL A 221 -14.15 3.96 28.80
N PRO A 222 -13.90 2.81 28.17
CA PRO A 222 -14.83 2.21 27.23
C PRO A 222 -16.04 1.62 27.96
N LYS A 223 -17.22 1.73 27.33
CA LYS A 223 -18.49 1.25 27.90
C LYS A 223 -19.33 0.54 26.85
N HIS A 224 -20.14 -0.42 27.28
CA HIS A 224 -21.11 -1.13 26.46
C HIS A 224 -22.49 -1.21 27.13
N TYR A 225 -23.53 -1.47 26.33
CA TYR A 225 -24.87 -1.70 26.84
C TYR A 225 -25.11 -3.17 27.19
N VAL A 226 -25.47 -3.43 28.44
CA VAL A 226 -25.97 -4.72 28.96
C VAL A 226 -27.32 -4.46 29.61
N ASP A 227 -28.38 -5.12 29.12
CA ASP A 227 -29.75 -4.95 29.61
C ASP A 227 -30.19 -3.46 29.71
N ASN A 228 -29.89 -2.68 28.67
CA ASN A 228 -30.09 -1.22 28.58
C ASN A 228 -29.30 -0.36 29.58
N ASN A 229 -28.44 -0.95 30.39
CA ASN A 229 -27.53 -0.22 31.27
C ASN A 229 -26.16 -0.07 30.62
N LEU A 230 -25.57 1.11 30.76
CA LEU A 230 -24.23 1.38 30.27
C LEU A 230 -23.20 0.94 31.33
N VAL A 231 -22.45 -0.11 31.03
CA VAL A 231 -21.47 -0.74 31.93
C VAL A 231 -20.05 -0.53 31.37
N GLU A 232 -19.07 -0.40 32.25
CA GLU A 232 -17.65 -0.29 31.89
C GLU A 232 -17.09 -1.61 31.37
N ILE A 233 -16.33 -1.55 30.29
CA ILE A 233 -15.66 -2.70 29.71
C ILE A 233 -14.42 -3.03 30.55
N GLN A 234 -14.34 -4.27 31.03
CA GLN A 234 -13.24 -4.74 31.87
C GLN A 234 -12.36 -5.78 31.17
N GLN A 235 -12.89 -6.44 30.14
CA GLN A 235 -12.21 -7.47 29.38
C GLN A 235 -12.48 -7.29 27.88
N PHE A 236 -11.55 -7.80 27.06
CA PHE A 236 -11.59 -7.63 25.61
C PHE A 236 -12.91 -8.06 24.96
N ASN A 237 -13.50 -9.18 25.40
CA ASN A 237 -14.72 -9.71 24.80
C ASN A 237 -15.95 -8.80 25.00
N ASP A 238 -15.92 -7.91 25.99
CA ASP A 238 -17.01 -6.98 26.25
C ASP A 238 -17.13 -5.92 25.14
N PHE A 239 -16.06 -5.67 24.37
CA PHE A 239 -16.09 -4.74 23.23
C PHE A 239 -17.00 -5.24 22.09
N GLN A 240 -17.24 -6.54 22.00
CA GLN A 240 -17.91 -7.15 20.84
C GLN A 240 -19.37 -6.69 20.72
N LEU A 241 -20.11 -6.67 21.83
CA LEU A 241 -21.55 -6.39 21.87
C LEU A 241 -21.86 -5.15 22.69
N GLY A 242 -22.95 -4.45 22.35
CA GLY A 242 -23.40 -3.29 23.11
C GLY A 242 -22.53 -2.02 22.97
N THR A 243 -21.45 -2.06 22.19
CA THR A 243 -20.58 -0.90 21.92
C THR A 243 -21.02 -0.13 20.68
N LYS A 244 -20.64 1.15 20.60
CA LYS A 244 -20.78 1.92 19.34
C LYS A 244 -19.81 1.36 18.28
N PRO A 245 -20.15 1.37 16.99
CA PRO A 245 -19.26 0.85 15.94
C PRO A 245 -17.86 1.49 15.92
N VAL A 246 -17.76 2.79 16.20
CA VAL A 246 -16.45 3.48 16.27
C VAL A 246 -15.53 2.91 17.35
N VAL A 247 -16.10 2.37 18.45
CA VAL A 247 -15.33 1.69 19.50
C VAL A 247 -14.79 0.35 19.00
N VAL A 248 -15.50 -0.33 18.10
CA VAL A 248 -14.98 -1.54 17.46
C VAL A 248 -13.86 -1.19 16.48
N PHE A 249 -13.93 -0.04 15.82
CA PHE A 249 -12.83 0.45 14.97
C PHE A 249 -11.58 0.76 15.79
N ASP A 250 -11.74 1.38 16.97
CA ASP A 250 -10.62 1.59 17.92
C ASP A 250 -9.94 0.27 18.30
N VAL A 251 -10.73 -0.79 18.50
CA VAL A 251 -10.21 -2.11 18.82
C VAL A 251 -9.44 -2.71 17.64
N ILE A 252 -9.98 -2.62 16.42
CA ILE A 252 -9.37 -3.18 15.21
C ILE A 252 -8.04 -2.49 14.88
N GLU A 253 -7.98 -1.15 14.93
CA GLU A 253 -6.75 -0.41 14.66
C GLU A 253 -5.67 -0.70 15.71
N SER A 254 -6.05 -0.81 16.99
CA SER A 254 -5.12 -1.21 18.05
C SER A 254 -4.61 -2.64 17.83
N PHE A 255 -5.44 -3.57 17.37
CA PHE A 255 -4.98 -4.90 16.96
C PHE A 255 -3.97 -4.84 15.81
N ALA A 256 -4.26 -4.06 14.76
CA ALA A 256 -3.36 -3.84 13.63
C ALA A 256 -2.03 -3.17 14.04
N TRP A 257 -2.03 -2.47 15.18
CA TRP A 257 -0.84 -1.87 15.76
C TRP A 257 0.11 -2.90 16.37
N HIS A 258 -0.44 -3.89 17.08
CA HIS A 258 0.35 -4.84 17.86
C HIS A 258 0.73 -6.09 17.09
N THR A 259 -0.12 -6.59 16.18
CA THR A 259 0.15 -7.86 15.51
C THR A 259 1.45 -7.85 14.70
N SER A 260 2.22 -8.94 14.81
CA SER A 260 3.45 -9.13 14.01
C SER A 260 3.16 -9.35 12.52
N ASN A 261 1.93 -9.76 12.17
CA ASN A 261 1.51 -9.99 10.79
C ASN A 261 0.39 -9.02 10.38
N SER A 262 0.70 -7.72 10.46
CA SER A 262 -0.27 -6.65 10.20
C SER A 262 -0.85 -6.71 8.79
N ILE A 263 -0.07 -7.17 7.81
CA ILE A 263 -0.53 -7.23 6.42
C ILE A 263 -1.60 -8.30 6.23
N GLU A 264 -1.42 -9.51 6.78
CA GLU A 264 -2.44 -10.56 6.69
C GLU A 264 -3.69 -10.19 7.50
N PHE A 265 -3.49 -9.63 8.70
CA PHE A 265 -4.57 -9.10 9.53
C PHE A 265 -5.42 -8.06 8.79
N GLU A 266 -4.77 -7.06 8.15
CA GLU A 266 -5.45 -6.04 7.34
C GLU A 266 -6.30 -6.66 6.23
N ASN A 267 -5.74 -7.62 5.50
CA ASN A 267 -6.43 -8.30 4.40
C ASN A 267 -7.67 -9.10 4.88
N GLU A 268 -7.56 -9.82 5.99
CA GLU A 268 -8.68 -10.58 6.55
C GLU A 268 -9.81 -9.67 7.05
N ILE A 269 -9.46 -8.60 7.78
CA ILE A 269 -10.42 -7.60 8.26
C ILE A 269 -11.14 -6.93 7.08
N ASN A 270 -10.39 -6.51 6.06
CA ASN A 270 -10.97 -5.89 4.86
C ASN A 270 -11.86 -6.84 4.07
N THR A 271 -11.57 -8.15 4.08
CA THR A 271 -12.45 -9.16 3.48
C THR A 271 -13.81 -9.17 4.16
N ILE A 272 -13.86 -9.09 5.50
CA ILE A 272 -15.13 -8.99 6.24
C ILE A 272 -15.86 -7.68 5.95
N PHE A 273 -15.16 -6.55 5.89
CA PHE A 273 -15.79 -5.28 5.54
C PHE A 273 -16.44 -5.34 4.15
N LYS A 274 -15.72 -5.87 3.15
CA LYS A 274 -16.25 -6.08 1.78
C LYS A 274 -17.45 -7.02 1.76
N MET A 275 -17.38 -8.16 2.46
CA MET A 275 -18.46 -9.14 2.51
C MET A 275 -19.77 -8.60 3.10
N HIS A 276 -19.69 -7.65 4.02
CA HIS A 276 -20.86 -7.04 4.69
C HIS A 276 -21.22 -5.66 4.14
N ASN A 277 -20.67 -5.27 2.99
CA ASN A 277 -20.85 -3.96 2.36
C ASN A 277 -20.64 -2.81 3.36
N ILE A 278 -19.57 -2.91 4.15
CA ILE A 278 -19.16 -1.86 5.07
C ILE A 278 -18.21 -0.94 4.31
N ASN A 279 -18.58 0.34 4.20
CA ASN A 279 -17.82 1.38 3.51
C ASN A 279 -16.62 1.87 4.33
N VAL A 280 -15.77 0.94 4.77
CA VAL A 280 -14.49 1.24 5.41
C VAL A 280 -13.40 0.29 4.93
N GLU A 281 -12.16 0.76 5.00
CA GLU A 281 -10.96 -0.04 4.75
C GLU A 281 -9.95 0.23 5.86
N LEU A 282 -9.36 -0.84 6.38
CA LEU A 282 -8.19 -0.80 7.24
C LEU A 282 -6.95 -0.81 6.34
N SER A 283 -6.14 0.25 6.39
CA SER A 283 -4.91 0.34 5.63
C SER A 283 -3.83 1.02 6.45
N CYS A 284 -2.63 0.45 6.47
CA CYS A 284 -1.51 0.98 7.27
C CYS A 284 -1.84 1.05 8.78
N GLY A 285 -2.67 0.14 9.28
CA GLY A 285 -3.17 0.12 10.65
C GLY A 285 -4.24 1.15 10.99
N GLU A 286 -4.75 1.92 10.02
CA GLU A 286 -5.81 2.90 10.24
C GLU A 286 -7.06 2.64 9.38
N ILE A 287 -8.23 2.88 9.95
CA ILE A 287 -9.53 2.76 9.29
C ILE A 287 -9.84 4.06 8.57
N HIS A 288 -10.21 3.93 7.29
CA HIS A 288 -10.66 5.02 6.44
C HIS A 288 -12.08 4.74 5.94
N PHE A 289 -12.94 5.75 5.96
CA PHE A 289 -14.25 5.64 5.31
C PHE A 289 -14.10 5.79 3.80
N PHE A 290 -14.81 4.94 3.07
CA PHE A 290 -15.18 5.25 1.70
C PHE A 290 -16.37 6.23 1.75
N GLU A 291 -16.19 7.47 1.29
CA GLU A 291 -17.37 8.24 0.86
C GLU A 291 -18.04 7.41 -0.26
N ASP A 292 -19.34 7.09 -0.11
CA ASP A 292 -20.14 6.27 -1.03
C ASP A 292 -19.91 6.70 -2.49
N LYS A 293 -18.94 6.05 -3.16
CA LYS A 293 -18.93 5.74 -4.60
C LYS A 293 -17.72 4.96 -5.15
N PHE A 294 -16.88 4.25 -4.39
CA PHE A 294 -15.70 3.60 -5.01
C PHE A 294 -15.72 2.08 -4.92
N LEU A 295 -16.22 1.49 -6.00
CA LEU A 295 -15.97 0.10 -6.39
C LEU A 295 -14.45 -0.11 -6.46
N SER A 296 -14.02 -1.20 -5.82
CA SER A 296 -12.70 -1.80 -5.98
C SER A 296 -12.42 -2.07 -7.46
N ILE A 297 -11.30 -1.56 -7.97
CA ILE A 297 -10.80 -1.87 -9.29
C ILE A 297 -9.54 -2.71 -9.07
N ASP A 298 -9.62 -3.99 -9.46
CA ASP A 298 -8.45 -4.83 -9.69
C ASP A 298 -7.78 -4.34 -10.98
N SER A 299 -6.48 -4.02 -10.92
CA SER A 299 -5.73 -3.60 -12.10
C SER A 299 -4.47 -4.42 -12.30
N GLU A 300 -4.58 -5.38 -13.21
CA GLU A 300 -3.44 -5.80 -14.03
C GLU A 300 -3.43 -4.93 -15.30
N ILE A 301 -2.74 -3.79 -15.28
CA ILE A 301 -2.16 -3.17 -16.49
C ILE A 301 -0.91 -2.37 -16.08
N ILE A 302 0.24 -2.79 -16.61
CA ILE A 302 1.55 -2.15 -16.45
C ILE A 302 1.75 -1.12 -17.56
N ILE A 303 1.89 0.17 -17.23
CA ILE A 303 2.57 1.17 -18.07
C ILE A 303 3.38 2.13 -17.17
N ASP A 304 4.59 2.49 -17.62
CA ASP A 304 5.75 2.99 -16.87
C ASP A 304 5.74 4.50 -16.45
N GLU A 305 4.57 5.03 -16.08
CA GLU A 305 4.40 6.32 -15.36
C GLU A 305 3.24 6.14 -14.37
N ILE A 306 3.21 6.87 -13.24
CA ILE A 306 2.14 6.81 -12.21
C ILE A 306 0.77 6.59 -12.88
N GLY A 307 0.18 5.41 -12.66
CA GLY A 307 -1.04 5.00 -13.32
C GLY A 307 -2.20 5.95 -13.02
N VAL A 308 -3.19 6.02 -13.91
CA VAL A 308 -4.42 6.82 -13.68
C VAL A 308 -5.03 6.50 -12.32
N GLU A 309 -5.05 5.23 -11.95
CA GLU A 309 -5.57 4.74 -10.68
C GLU A 309 -4.73 5.17 -9.47
N GLU A 310 -3.41 5.20 -9.60
CA GLU A 310 -2.52 5.67 -8.53
C GLU A 310 -2.69 7.18 -8.31
N LEU A 311 -2.90 7.95 -9.37
CA LEU A 311 -3.25 9.38 -9.28
C LEU A 311 -4.60 9.57 -8.57
N ILE A 312 -5.61 8.76 -8.89
CA ILE A 312 -6.93 8.80 -8.23
C ILE A 312 -6.80 8.42 -6.75
N ARG A 313 -6.07 7.35 -6.43
CA ARG A 313 -5.82 6.90 -5.04
C ARG A 313 -5.12 8.00 -4.23
N THR A 314 -4.07 8.59 -4.78
CA THR A 314 -3.34 9.70 -4.14
C THR A 314 -4.23 10.91 -3.95
N ALA A 315 -5.04 11.24 -4.95
CA ALA A 315 -6.00 12.34 -4.87
C ALA A 315 -7.02 12.12 -3.74
N ASN A 316 -7.55 10.90 -3.61
CA ASN A 316 -8.48 10.50 -2.54
C ASN A 316 -7.84 10.60 -1.16
N ASP A 317 -6.63 10.07 -0.96
CA ASP A 317 -5.90 10.17 0.30
C ASP A 317 -5.70 11.64 0.73
N LEU A 318 -5.25 12.48 -0.21
CA LEU A 318 -5.08 13.91 0.02
C LEU A 318 -6.41 14.60 0.34
N TYR A 319 -7.49 14.23 -0.33
CA TYR A 319 -8.82 14.77 -0.08
C TYR A 319 -9.31 14.43 1.33
N ASN A 320 -9.13 13.17 1.76
CA ASN A 320 -9.47 12.69 3.10
C ASN A 320 -8.65 13.38 4.19
N LYS A 321 -7.36 13.63 3.93
CA LYS A 321 -6.46 14.42 4.78
C LYS A 321 -6.75 15.93 4.75
N ARG A 322 -7.85 16.37 4.10
CA ARG A 322 -8.26 17.77 3.91
C ARG A 322 -7.24 18.63 3.17
N LYS A 323 -6.31 18.03 2.44
CA LYS A 323 -5.32 18.69 1.59
C LYS A 323 -5.92 18.95 0.20
N TYR A 324 -7.03 19.70 0.15
CA TYR A 324 -7.89 19.79 -1.04
C TYR A 324 -7.21 20.34 -2.29
N SER A 325 -6.28 21.28 -2.15
CA SER A 325 -5.54 21.82 -3.30
C SER A 325 -4.68 20.75 -3.99
N PHE A 326 -3.95 19.97 -3.20
CA PHE A 326 -3.13 18.86 -3.70
C PHE A 326 -3.99 17.72 -4.23
N ALA A 327 -5.13 17.45 -3.60
CA ALA A 327 -6.09 16.45 -4.07
C ALA A 327 -6.62 16.79 -5.48
N VAL A 328 -7.01 18.05 -5.68
CA VAL A 328 -7.49 18.54 -6.99
C VAL A 328 -6.38 18.51 -8.03
N GLU A 329 -5.14 18.85 -7.67
CA GLU A 329 -3.98 18.75 -8.58
C GLU A 329 -3.81 17.32 -9.10
N LYS A 330 -3.76 16.33 -8.20
CA LYS A 330 -3.60 14.92 -8.58
C LYS A 330 -4.76 14.36 -9.39
N LEU A 331 -5.99 14.75 -9.03
CA LEU A 331 -7.17 14.33 -9.78
C LEU A 331 -7.19 14.92 -11.20
N TRP A 332 -6.71 16.16 -11.37
CA TRP A 332 -6.63 16.78 -12.70
C TRP A 332 -5.54 16.15 -13.57
N ASP A 333 -4.43 15.71 -12.97
CA ASP A 333 -3.42 14.93 -13.68
C ASP A 333 -4.02 13.59 -14.17
N ALA A 334 -4.83 12.92 -13.35
CA ALA A 334 -5.55 11.71 -13.76
C ALA A 334 -6.52 12.00 -14.94
N PHE A 335 -7.27 13.09 -14.86
CA PHE A 335 -8.16 13.54 -15.94
C PHE A 335 -7.41 13.77 -17.25
N GLU A 336 -6.26 14.45 -17.22
CA GLU A 336 -5.47 14.69 -18.44
C GLU A 336 -4.95 13.38 -19.03
N ARG A 337 -4.61 12.41 -18.18
CA ARG A 337 -4.09 11.11 -18.59
C ARG A 337 -5.16 10.20 -19.19
N ILE A 338 -6.39 10.22 -18.66
CA ILE A 338 -7.53 9.48 -19.24
C ILE A 338 -7.79 9.87 -20.69
N LYS A 339 -7.62 11.15 -21.04
CA LYS A 339 -7.81 11.61 -22.43
C LYS A 339 -6.82 10.98 -23.42
N THR A 340 -5.74 10.38 -22.94
CA THR A 340 -4.71 9.68 -23.72
C THR A 340 -4.63 8.20 -23.34
N TYR A 341 -5.71 7.60 -22.79
CA TYR A 341 -5.70 6.21 -22.32
C TYR A 341 -5.27 5.19 -23.39
N TYR A 342 -5.65 5.41 -24.66
CA TYR A 342 -5.32 4.51 -25.76
C TYR A 342 -4.00 4.88 -26.50
N ASP A 343 -3.18 5.77 -25.94
CA ASP A 343 -1.84 6.09 -26.47
C ASP A 343 -0.87 4.90 -26.25
N PRO A 344 0.08 4.60 -27.16
CA PRO A 344 0.38 5.29 -28.42
C PRO A 344 -0.46 4.85 -29.62
N ASN A 345 -1.39 3.90 -29.43
CA ASN A 345 -2.18 3.33 -30.53
C ASN A 345 -3.14 4.35 -31.16
N LEU A 346 -3.68 5.27 -30.34
CA LEU A 346 -4.56 6.36 -30.76
C LEU A 346 -4.03 7.70 -30.24
N ASN A 347 -4.10 8.74 -31.06
CA ASN A 347 -3.78 10.08 -30.58
C ASN A 347 -4.83 10.59 -29.58
N LYS A 348 -4.53 11.65 -28.80
CA LYS A 348 -5.43 12.21 -27.76
C LYS A 348 -6.86 12.45 -28.25
N ARG A 349 -7.04 12.91 -29.49
CA ARG A 349 -8.37 13.21 -30.04
C ARG A 349 -9.15 11.94 -30.35
N GLU A 350 -8.47 10.96 -30.95
CA GLU A 350 -9.06 9.64 -31.27
C GLU A 350 -9.36 8.84 -30.01
N SER A 351 -8.46 8.85 -29.03
CA SER A 351 -8.66 8.24 -27.72
C SER A 351 -9.90 8.81 -27.03
N LEU A 352 -10.02 10.15 -26.99
CA LEU A 352 -11.20 10.79 -26.40
C LEU A 352 -12.49 10.46 -27.16
N ASN A 353 -12.47 10.43 -28.51
CA ASN A 353 -13.64 10.04 -29.29
C ASN A 353 -14.09 8.62 -28.98
N LYS A 354 -13.15 7.67 -28.85
CA LYS A 354 -13.47 6.28 -28.50
C LYS A 354 -14.11 6.17 -27.11
N ILE A 355 -13.62 6.93 -26.13
CA ILE A 355 -14.23 7.01 -24.80
C ILE A 355 -15.66 7.57 -24.89
N LEU A 356 -15.84 8.67 -25.63
CA LEU A 356 -17.17 9.29 -25.80
C LEU A 356 -18.15 8.36 -26.53
N ASP A 357 -17.70 7.61 -27.52
CA ASP A 357 -18.52 6.65 -28.25
C ASP A 357 -18.98 5.51 -27.31
N GLY A 358 -18.09 5.03 -26.44
CA GLY A 358 -18.41 4.04 -25.41
C GLY A 358 -19.40 4.56 -24.36
N LEU A 359 -19.18 5.77 -23.84
CA LEU A 359 -20.11 6.42 -22.89
C LEU A 359 -21.48 6.72 -23.52
N GLY A 360 -21.50 6.98 -24.82
CA GLY A 360 -22.71 7.30 -25.56
C GLY A 360 -23.59 6.08 -25.82
N ASP A 361 -23.02 4.88 -25.94
CA ASP A 361 -23.72 3.62 -26.29
C ASP A 361 -24.80 3.83 -27.38
N ASN A 362 -24.37 4.32 -28.55
CA ASN A 362 -25.23 4.68 -29.70
C ASN A 362 -26.26 5.80 -29.46
N ASN A 363 -26.28 6.46 -28.30
CA ASN A 363 -27.12 7.61 -28.00
C ASN A 363 -26.33 8.93 -28.20
N SER A 364 -26.64 9.65 -29.28
CA SER A 364 -25.96 10.90 -29.64
C SER A 364 -26.10 12.00 -28.58
N ASN A 365 -27.25 12.07 -27.89
CA ASN A 365 -27.51 13.10 -26.88
C ASN A 365 -26.66 12.87 -25.61
N ILE A 366 -26.52 11.61 -25.19
CA ILE A 366 -25.69 11.24 -24.04
C ILE A 366 -24.21 11.44 -24.36
N ARG A 367 -23.79 11.04 -25.56
CA ARG A 367 -22.44 11.30 -26.06
C ARG A 367 -22.08 12.78 -26.05
N GLU A 368 -22.99 13.64 -26.51
CA GLU A 368 -22.79 15.09 -26.53
C GLU A 368 -22.72 15.68 -25.11
N LEU A 369 -23.56 15.20 -24.18
CA LEU A 369 -23.52 15.60 -22.78
C LEU A 369 -22.15 15.32 -22.13
N PHE A 370 -21.58 14.12 -22.34
CA PHE A 370 -20.25 13.81 -21.82
C PHE A 370 -19.15 14.62 -22.52
N ASN A 371 -19.26 14.84 -23.82
CA ASN A 371 -18.32 15.68 -24.57
C ASN A 371 -18.27 17.11 -24.02
N ASP A 372 -19.42 17.69 -23.69
CA ASP A 372 -19.49 19.03 -23.10
C ASP A 372 -18.92 19.07 -21.68
N GLU A 373 -19.08 18.01 -20.89
CA GLU A 373 -18.45 17.91 -19.57
C GLU A 373 -16.91 17.81 -19.67
N PHE A 374 -16.38 17.01 -20.61
CA PHE A 374 -14.94 16.96 -20.90
C PHE A 374 -14.38 18.33 -21.31
N LYS A 375 -15.10 19.07 -22.16
CA LYS A 375 -14.73 20.45 -22.55
C LYS A 375 -14.76 21.39 -21.35
N ALA A 376 -15.81 21.32 -20.53
CA ALA A 376 -15.96 22.18 -19.35
C ALA A 376 -14.81 21.98 -18.36
N LEU A 377 -14.47 20.73 -18.03
CA LEU A 377 -13.34 20.41 -17.14
C LEU A 377 -11.99 20.80 -17.74
N THR A 378 -11.80 20.63 -19.05
CA THR A 378 -10.59 21.11 -19.74
C THR A 378 -10.48 22.64 -19.65
N ASN A 379 -11.58 23.38 -19.81
CA ASN A 379 -11.60 24.83 -19.67
C ASN A 379 -11.29 25.28 -18.23
N ILE A 380 -11.80 24.56 -17.22
CA ILE A 380 -11.49 24.82 -15.81
C ILE A 380 -9.99 24.65 -15.56
N GLY A 381 -9.41 23.51 -15.97
CA GLY A 381 -7.97 23.25 -15.83
C GLY A 381 -7.08 24.28 -16.51
N ASN A 382 -7.54 24.83 -17.64
CA ASN A 382 -6.82 25.87 -18.36
C ASN A 382 -7.01 27.28 -17.78
N SER A 383 -8.01 27.52 -16.94
CA SER A 383 -8.33 28.88 -16.45
C SER A 383 -7.89 29.11 -15.01
N TYR A 384 -7.99 28.09 -14.16
CA TYR A 384 -7.71 28.17 -12.73
C TYR A 384 -6.34 27.59 -12.37
N ARG A 385 -5.74 28.09 -11.29
CA ARG A 385 -4.44 27.61 -10.78
C ARG A 385 -4.61 26.28 -10.04
N ILE A 386 -4.85 25.23 -10.82
CA ILE A 386 -4.96 23.86 -10.32
C ILE A 386 -3.58 23.34 -9.90
N ARG A 387 -2.54 23.64 -10.69
CA ARG A 387 -1.15 23.33 -10.34
C ARG A 387 -0.48 24.54 -9.69
N HIS A 388 0.13 24.34 -8.53
CA HIS A 388 0.68 25.45 -7.71
C HIS A 388 1.79 26.25 -8.40
N HIS A 389 2.43 25.75 -9.45
CA HIS A 389 3.49 26.43 -10.18
C HIS A 389 2.99 27.33 -11.34
N GLU A 390 1.70 27.30 -11.70
CA GLU A 390 1.16 28.08 -12.82
C GLU A 390 0.91 29.54 -12.41
N LYS A 391 1.73 30.48 -12.89
CA LYS A 391 1.71 31.90 -12.47
C LYS A 391 0.68 32.79 -13.19
N ASN A 392 0.06 32.31 -14.27
CA ASN A 392 -0.85 33.08 -15.15
C ASN A 392 -2.30 32.56 -15.13
N LYS A 393 -2.78 32.12 -13.97
CA LYS A 393 -4.11 31.49 -13.81
C LYS A 393 -4.90 32.13 -12.67
N ILE A 394 -6.21 31.92 -12.65
CA ILE A 394 -7.09 32.41 -11.59
C ILE A 394 -6.83 31.59 -10.31
N ASP A 395 -6.37 32.26 -9.25
CA ASP A 395 -6.11 31.61 -7.96
C ASP A 395 -7.42 31.08 -7.33
N ILE A 396 -7.33 29.89 -6.73
CA ILE A 396 -8.41 29.27 -5.96
C ILE A 396 -8.06 29.43 -4.48
N LYS A 397 -8.82 30.25 -3.74
CA LYS A 397 -8.50 30.58 -2.33
C LYS A 397 -9.37 29.89 -1.29
N ASN A 398 -10.47 29.25 -1.72
CA ASN A 398 -11.49 28.69 -0.83
C ASN A 398 -11.54 27.17 -0.99
N ASP A 399 -11.43 26.44 0.12
CA ASP A 399 -11.56 24.98 0.17
C ASP A 399 -12.88 24.48 -0.42
N LEU A 400 -13.98 25.23 -0.31
CA LEU A 400 -15.25 24.87 -0.93
C LEU A 400 -15.14 24.81 -2.46
N HIS A 401 -14.32 25.67 -3.07
CA HIS A 401 -14.10 25.65 -4.52
C HIS A 401 -13.27 24.44 -4.93
N TYR A 402 -12.21 24.12 -4.16
CA TYR A 402 -11.44 22.90 -4.38
C TYR A 402 -12.33 21.65 -4.24
N LYS A 403 -13.19 21.59 -3.21
CA LYS A 403 -14.15 20.49 -3.06
C LYS A 403 -15.09 20.35 -4.25
N TYR A 404 -15.61 21.46 -4.78
CA TYR A 404 -16.48 21.45 -5.96
C TYR A 404 -15.72 20.93 -7.19
N PHE A 405 -14.52 21.46 -7.47
CA PHE A 405 -13.70 21.00 -8.59
C PHE A 405 -13.33 19.53 -8.48
N TYR A 406 -12.95 19.09 -7.27
CA TYR A 406 -12.69 17.69 -6.97
C TYR A 406 -13.90 16.84 -7.35
N LYS A 407 -15.05 17.06 -6.69
CA LYS A 407 -16.26 16.23 -6.89
C LYS A 407 -16.74 16.21 -8.34
N ARG A 408 -16.66 17.36 -9.03
CA ARG A 408 -17.08 17.45 -10.43
C ARG A 408 -16.18 16.62 -11.34
N CYS A 409 -14.87 16.83 -11.29
CA CYS A 409 -13.89 16.09 -12.09
C CYS A 409 -13.94 14.60 -11.77
N TYR A 410 -14.02 14.29 -10.48
CA TYR A 410 -14.07 12.93 -9.96
C TYR A 410 -15.26 12.16 -10.56
N SER A 411 -16.44 12.78 -10.60
CA SER A 411 -17.67 12.14 -11.10
C SER A 411 -17.55 11.69 -12.56
N LEU A 412 -16.83 12.44 -13.40
CA LEU A 412 -16.57 12.04 -14.78
C LEU A 412 -15.54 10.91 -14.85
N ILE A 413 -14.43 11.07 -14.13
CA ILE A 413 -13.35 10.08 -14.10
C ILE A 413 -13.87 8.71 -13.67
N SER A 414 -14.67 8.64 -12.61
CA SER A 414 -15.16 7.35 -12.09
C SER A 414 -15.97 6.57 -13.12
N VAL A 415 -16.87 7.25 -13.83
CA VAL A 415 -17.70 6.62 -14.87
C VAL A 415 -16.85 6.20 -16.08
N VAL A 416 -15.84 7.00 -16.43
CA VAL A 416 -14.91 6.63 -17.52
C VAL A 416 -14.08 5.41 -17.13
N MET A 417 -13.60 5.32 -15.88
CA MET A 417 -12.85 4.15 -15.42
C MET A 417 -13.69 2.87 -15.44
N GLU A 418 -14.97 2.93 -15.06
CA GLU A 418 -15.91 1.80 -15.18
C GLU A 418 -16.10 1.33 -16.62
N LEU A 419 -16.06 2.25 -17.60
CA LEU A 419 -16.16 1.91 -19.03
C LEU A 419 -14.87 1.27 -19.59
N LEU A 420 -13.71 1.61 -19.03
CA LEU A 420 -12.40 1.19 -19.55
C LEU A 420 -11.96 -0.20 -19.04
N GLN A 421 -12.70 -0.76 -18.09
CA GLN A 421 -12.64 -2.16 -17.64
C GLN A 421 -13.47 -3.04 -18.57
#